data_AF-A0A554N6N1-F1
#
_entry.id   AF-A0A554N6N1-F1
#
_cell.length_a   1.000
_cell.length_b   1.000
_cell.length_c   1.000
_cell.angle_alpha   90.00
_cell.angle_beta   90.00
_cell.angle_gamma   90.00
#
_symmetry.space_group_name_H-M   'P 1'
#
loop_
_entity.id
_entity.type
_entity.pdbx_description
1 polymer ?
#
loop_
_entity_poly.entity_id
_entity_poly.type
_entity_poly.pdbx_seq_one_letter_code
_entity_poly.pdbx_strand_id
1 'polypeptide(L)'
;MNEDRKDQLEDWSQDIGGATLEALMSLVPGVGPFLAVFANRTMGSSFERRTKQILTEMRDDLIRLEESGRATFTMDLAESDDFQAAMHRTIRRLLESGSTEKRKLLRNALLNRAAGFDGADGFERALDSCDATDVRVLVALEEETRWEGAHRRKYTSPRHSVPKAFERWGVPKPDLLVTRIALLVSLGLVDEDEKTEIKERRQPSFRRGPNGEPKVEQTIETRVSVTVSGFGERFLDFLKDPLEPEQTSPEPHPAS
;
A
#
# COMPACT_ATOMS: atom_id res chain seq x y z
N MET A 1 -50.79 -10.67 19.51
CA MET A 1 -49.53 -10.67 18.74
C MET A 1 -49.72 -9.52 17.75
N ASN A 2 -49.11 -8.37 18.05
CA ASN A 2 -49.63 -7.06 17.62
C ASN A 2 -49.26 -6.71 16.18
N GLU A 3 -50.27 -6.44 15.36
CA GLU A 3 -50.15 -5.86 14.03
C GLU A 3 -49.60 -4.42 14.08
N ASP A 4 -49.85 -3.67 15.17
CA ASP A 4 -49.30 -2.31 15.39
C ASP A 4 -47.76 -2.25 15.47
N ARG A 5 -47.08 -3.37 15.74
CA ARG A 5 -45.61 -3.43 15.71
C ARG A 5 -45.05 -3.71 14.32
N LYS A 6 -45.86 -4.25 13.42
CA LYS A 6 -45.47 -4.53 12.04
C LYS A 6 -45.54 -3.26 11.21
N ASP A 7 -46.58 -2.46 11.43
CA ASP A 7 -46.75 -1.17 10.78
C ASP A 7 -45.71 -0.15 11.27
N GLN A 8 -45.33 -0.17 12.55
CA GLN A 8 -44.23 0.66 13.06
C GLN A 8 -42.83 0.23 12.56
N LEU A 9 -42.66 -1.02 12.12
CA LEU A 9 -41.43 -1.51 11.51
C LEU A 9 -41.35 -1.17 10.01
N GLU A 10 -42.50 -1.15 9.32
CA GLU A 10 -42.58 -0.71 7.93
C GLU A 10 -42.40 0.81 7.80
N ASP A 11 -42.99 1.61 8.71
CA ASP A 11 -42.85 3.08 8.72
C ASP A 11 -41.42 3.53 9.09
N TRP A 12 -40.73 2.81 9.99
CA TRP A 12 -39.32 3.08 10.32
C TRP A 12 -38.33 2.71 9.20
N SER A 13 -38.68 1.76 8.34
CA SER A 13 -37.86 1.36 7.19
C SER A 13 -37.93 2.39 6.05
N GLN A 14 -39.01 3.18 5.99
CA GLN A 14 -39.19 4.24 4.99
C GLN A 14 -38.54 5.57 5.38
N ASP A 15 -38.46 5.91 6.67
CA ASP A 15 -38.07 7.27 7.10
C ASP A 15 -36.60 7.46 7.53
N ILE A 16 -35.79 6.40 7.67
CA ILE A 16 -34.39 6.55 8.06
C ILE A 16 -33.46 6.00 6.97
N GLY A 17 -33.18 6.82 5.96
CA GLY A 17 -31.94 6.74 5.16
C GLY A 17 -31.81 5.62 4.13
N GLY A 18 -32.78 4.72 3.98
CA GLY A 18 -32.78 3.65 2.96
C GLY A 18 -32.98 4.18 1.53
N ALA A 19 -34.00 5.01 1.31
CA ALA A 19 -34.36 5.50 -0.02
C ALA A 19 -33.27 6.39 -0.67
N THR A 20 -32.50 7.14 0.13
CA THR A 20 -31.38 7.94 -0.40
C THR A 20 -30.16 7.09 -0.71
N LEU A 21 -29.93 6.00 0.02
CA LEU A 21 -28.81 5.10 -0.25
C LEU A 21 -29.09 4.21 -1.47
N GLU A 22 -30.30 3.64 -1.56
CA GLU A 22 -30.74 2.89 -2.74
C GLU A 22 -30.71 3.76 -4.01
N ALA A 23 -31.20 5.01 -3.95
CA ALA A 23 -31.14 5.92 -5.08
C ALA A 23 -29.70 6.34 -5.46
N LEU A 24 -28.81 6.47 -4.48
CA LEU A 24 -27.38 6.77 -4.69
C LEU A 24 -26.61 5.57 -5.23
N MET A 25 -27.11 4.35 -5.02
CA MET A 25 -26.53 3.10 -5.48
C MET A 25 -27.06 2.69 -6.85
N SER A 26 -28.32 3.00 -7.17
CA SER A 26 -28.89 2.79 -8.51
C SER A 26 -28.28 3.67 -9.60
N LEU A 27 -27.45 4.65 -9.25
CA LEU A 27 -26.84 5.59 -10.19
C LEU A 27 -25.58 5.07 -10.89
N VAL A 28 -24.93 4.03 -10.39
CA VAL A 28 -23.83 3.34 -11.10
C VAL A 28 -24.39 2.03 -11.66
N PRO A 29 -24.61 1.94 -12.98
CA PRO A 29 -25.07 0.71 -13.62
C PRO A 29 -24.13 -0.46 -13.25
N GLY A 30 -24.70 -1.56 -12.73
CA GLY A 30 -23.97 -2.78 -12.38
C GLY A 30 -23.52 -2.89 -10.91
N VAL A 31 -23.07 -1.80 -10.27
CA VAL A 31 -22.52 -1.87 -8.89
C VAL A 31 -23.57 -1.63 -7.80
N GLY A 32 -24.69 -0.99 -8.15
CA GLY A 32 -25.74 -0.59 -7.23
C GLY A 32 -26.33 -1.67 -6.31
N PRO A 33 -26.67 -2.87 -6.83
CA PRO A 33 -27.29 -3.90 -6.01
C PRO A 33 -26.41 -4.38 -4.84
N PHE A 34 -25.08 -4.39 -5.02
CA PHE A 34 -24.15 -4.90 -4.01
C PHE A 34 -23.99 -3.98 -2.81
N LEU A 35 -23.99 -2.66 -3.07
CA LEU A 35 -23.83 -1.69 -2.00
C LEU A 35 -25.09 -1.59 -1.13
N ALA A 36 -26.27 -1.87 -1.69
CA ALA A 36 -27.55 -1.83 -0.98
C ALA A 36 -27.63 -2.88 0.14
N VAL A 37 -26.98 -4.04 -0.03
CA VAL A 37 -26.98 -5.14 0.96
C VAL A 37 -26.26 -4.74 2.26
N PHE A 38 -25.24 -3.88 2.21
CA PHE A 38 -24.51 -3.44 3.40
C PHE A 38 -25.26 -2.40 4.24
N ALA A 39 -26.26 -1.72 3.66
CA ALA A 39 -27.04 -0.70 4.35
C ALA A 39 -27.95 -1.28 5.46
N ASN A 40 -28.38 -2.53 5.32
CA ASN A 40 -29.48 -3.11 6.11
C ASN A 40 -29.07 -3.77 7.44
N ARG A 41 -27.82 -3.64 7.89
CA ARG A 41 -27.36 -4.27 9.14
C ARG A 41 -27.08 -3.22 10.23
N THR A 42 -28.05 -3.06 11.12
CA THR A 42 -28.09 -2.13 12.25
C THR A 42 -26.89 -2.28 13.20
N MET A 43 -25.97 -1.33 13.11
CA MET A 43 -24.88 -1.06 14.05
C MET A 43 -24.84 0.46 14.23
N GLY A 44 -24.88 0.95 15.47
CA GLY A 44 -25.28 2.32 15.83
C GLY A 44 -24.70 3.49 15.02
N SER A 45 -25.31 4.66 15.20
CA SER A 45 -25.19 5.84 14.33
C SER A 45 -23.77 6.30 13.93
N SER A 46 -22.73 6.00 14.70
CA SER A 46 -21.34 6.30 14.31
C SER A 46 -20.78 5.34 13.27
N PHE A 47 -21.09 4.05 13.38
CA PHE A 47 -20.68 3.03 12.42
C PHE A 47 -21.42 3.24 11.09
N GLU A 48 -22.74 3.46 11.13
CA GLU A 48 -23.53 3.77 9.94
C GLU A 48 -23.00 5.01 9.18
N ARG A 49 -22.70 6.11 9.89
CA ARG A 49 -22.11 7.31 9.27
C ARG A 49 -20.78 7.00 8.59
N ARG A 50 -19.94 6.22 9.25
CA ARG A 50 -18.63 5.82 8.72
C ARG A 50 -18.78 4.92 7.50
N THR A 51 -19.64 3.91 7.55
CA THR A 51 -19.94 3.01 6.42
C THR A 51 -20.48 3.81 5.24
N LYS A 52 -21.48 4.67 5.47
CA LYS A 52 -22.03 5.56 4.44
C LYS A 52 -20.96 6.44 3.82
N GLN A 53 -20.10 7.07 4.62
CA GLN A 53 -19.01 7.89 4.10
C GLN A 53 -18.05 7.07 3.23
N ILE A 54 -17.62 5.90 3.70
CA ILE A 54 -16.70 5.02 2.95
C ILE A 54 -17.32 4.59 1.62
N LEU A 55 -18.60 4.19 1.61
CA LEU A 55 -19.28 3.77 0.39
C LEU A 55 -19.47 4.94 -0.59
N THR A 56 -19.80 6.13 -0.09
CA THR A 56 -19.87 7.35 -0.92
C THR A 56 -18.52 7.67 -1.54
N GLU A 57 -17.44 7.71 -0.75
CA GLU A 57 -16.09 7.99 -1.26
C GLU A 57 -15.66 6.95 -2.33
N MET A 58 -15.92 5.67 -2.07
CA MET A 58 -15.57 4.61 -3.02
C MET A 58 -16.37 4.71 -4.32
N ARG A 59 -17.67 5.01 -4.23
CA ARG A 59 -18.48 5.25 -5.44
C ARG A 59 -17.99 6.46 -6.22
N ASP A 60 -17.73 7.58 -5.53
CA ASP A 60 -17.27 8.80 -6.18
C ASP A 60 -15.90 8.58 -6.85
N ASP A 61 -15.01 7.79 -6.24
CA ASP A 61 -13.74 7.38 -6.85
C ASP A 61 -13.93 6.51 -8.11
N LEU A 62 -14.87 5.55 -8.09
CA LEU A 62 -15.17 4.70 -9.25
C LEU A 62 -15.74 5.53 -10.41
N ILE A 63 -16.67 6.45 -10.13
CA ILE A 63 -17.21 7.39 -11.13
C ILE A 63 -16.07 8.21 -11.75
N ARG A 64 -15.18 8.78 -10.92
CA ARG A 64 -14.04 9.55 -11.41
C ARG A 64 -13.08 8.70 -12.25
N LEU A 65 -12.91 7.42 -11.90
CA LEU A 65 -12.09 6.50 -12.68
C LEU A 65 -12.69 6.24 -14.06
N GLU A 66 -14.01 6.06 -14.13
CA GLU A 66 -14.75 5.93 -15.39
C GLU A 66 -14.65 7.20 -16.24
N GLU A 67 -14.90 8.36 -15.63
CA GLU A 67 -14.81 9.67 -16.29
C GLU A 67 -13.40 9.97 -16.81
N SER A 68 -12.36 9.44 -16.14
CA SER A 68 -10.97 9.56 -16.61
C SER A 68 -10.65 8.70 -17.85
N GLY A 69 -11.55 7.79 -18.24
CA GLY A 69 -11.37 6.86 -19.34
C GLY A 69 -10.37 5.73 -19.06
N ARG A 70 -9.87 5.61 -17.82
CA ARG A 70 -8.91 4.56 -17.41
C ARG A 70 -9.58 3.22 -17.13
N ALA A 71 -10.87 3.22 -16.84
CA ALA A 71 -11.67 2.01 -16.67
C ALA A 71 -13.02 2.17 -17.38
N THR A 72 -13.62 1.07 -17.80
CA THR A 72 -14.99 1.03 -18.30
C THR A 72 -15.76 0.03 -17.45
N PHE A 73 -16.78 0.51 -16.73
CA PHE A 73 -17.59 -0.35 -15.88
C PHE A 73 -18.71 -1.00 -16.72
N THR A 74 -18.36 -2.11 -17.37
CA THR A 74 -19.34 -2.93 -18.08
C THR A 74 -20.18 -3.74 -17.10
N MET A 75 -21.35 -4.19 -17.53
CA MET A 75 -22.16 -5.14 -16.74
C MET A 75 -21.38 -6.42 -16.44
N ASP A 76 -20.57 -6.90 -17.38
CA ASP A 76 -19.71 -8.07 -17.19
C ASP A 76 -18.70 -7.88 -16.05
N LEU A 77 -18.10 -6.69 -15.90
CA LEU A 77 -17.19 -6.39 -14.80
C LEU A 77 -17.95 -6.37 -13.46
N ALA A 78 -19.14 -5.79 -13.45
CA ALA A 78 -19.97 -5.73 -12.25
C ALA A 78 -20.49 -7.11 -11.81
N GLU A 79 -20.75 -8.00 -12.77
CA GLU A 79 -21.17 -9.39 -12.54
C GLU A 79 -19.98 -10.34 -12.29
N SER A 80 -18.74 -9.87 -12.47
CA SER A 80 -17.53 -10.66 -12.21
C SER A 80 -17.39 -11.00 -10.73
N ASP A 81 -17.37 -12.30 -10.42
CA ASP A 81 -17.14 -12.84 -9.07
C ASP A 81 -15.84 -12.31 -8.46
N ASP A 82 -14.77 -12.17 -9.26
CA ASP A 82 -13.47 -11.69 -8.80
C ASP A 82 -13.53 -10.22 -8.37
N PHE A 83 -14.22 -9.39 -9.16
CA PHE A 83 -14.40 -7.97 -8.84
C PHE A 83 -15.30 -7.79 -7.61
N GLN A 84 -16.39 -8.54 -7.52
CA GLN A 84 -17.27 -8.51 -6.34
C GLN A 84 -16.52 -8.96 -5.08
N ALA A 85 -15.77 -10.06 -5.16
CA ALA A 85 -14.96 -10.54 -4.05
C ALA A 85 -13.91 -9.50 -3.62
N ALA A 86 -13.24 -8.86 -4.59
CA ALA A 86 -12.31 -7.77 -4.34
C ALA A 86 -12.98 -6.60 -3.60
N MET A 87 -14.14 -6.16 -4.10
CA MET A 87 -14.90 -5.06 -3.51
C MET A 87 -15.34 -5.39 -2.07
N HIS A 88 -15.88 -6.58 -1.84
CA HIS A 88 -16.29 -7.05 -0.51
C HIS A 88 -15.11 -7.07 0.48
N ARG A 89 -13.96 -7.60 0.06
CA ARG A 89 -12.74 -7.61 0.89
C ARG A 89 -12.28 -6.18 1.19
N THR A 90 -12.25 -5.32 0.18
CA THR A 90 -11.83 -3.92 0.35
C THR A 90 -12.75 -3.17 1.29
N ILE A 91 -14.08 -3.25 1.12
CA ILE A 91 -15.05 -2.62 2.03
C ILE A 91 -14.81 -3.08 3.47
N ARG A 92 -14.68 -4.39 3.68
CA ARG A 92 -14.40 -4.95 5.00
C ARG A 92 -13.12 -4.36 5.60
N ARG A 93 -12.03 -4.34 4.83
CA ARG A 93 -10.74 -3.76 5.27
C ARG A 93 -10.83 -2.27 5.55
N LEU A 94 -11.60 -1.51 4.78
CA LEU A 94 -11.83 -0.07 5.00
C LEU A 94 -12.59 0.19 6.31
N LEU A 95 -13.56 -0.66 6.63
CA LEU A 95 -14.32 -0.60 7.89
C LEU A 95 -13.45 -0.97 9.09
N GLU A 96 -12.60 -1.99 8.96
CA GLU A 96 -11.69 -2.46 10.01
C GLU A 96 -10.50 -1.50 10.22
N SER A 97 -10.04 -0.80 9.18
CA SER A 97 -8.85 0.06 9.23
C SER A 97 -9.04 1.34 10.05
N GLY A 98 -8.28 1.52 11.13
CA GLY A 98 -8.25 2.78 11.89
C GLY A 98 -7.55 3.94 11.17
N SER A 99 -6.67 3.65 10.21
CA SER A 99 -5.79 4.65 9.56
C SER A 99 -6.40 5.20 8.26
N THR A 100 -6.46 6.53 8.16
CA THR A 100 -6.89 7.25 6.95
C THR A 100 -5.99 6.94 5.74
N GLU A 101 -4.68 6.90 5.94
CA GLU A 101 -3.72 6.60 4.87
C GLU A 101 -3.86 5.16 4.38
N LYS A 102 -4.05 4.21 5.30
CA LYS A 102 -4.30 2.81 4.91
C LYS A 102 -5.60 2.69 4.11
N ARG A 103 -6.63 3.46 4.46
CA ARG A 103 -7.87 3.53 3.68
C ARG A 103 -7.64 4.11 2.28
N LYS A 104 -6.81 5.16 2.13
CA LYS A 104 -6.41 5.66 0.80
C LYS A 104 -5.73 4.57 -0.03
N LEU A 105 -4.76 3.86 0.54
CA LEU A 105 -4.06 2.76 -0.15
C LEU A 105 -4.99 1.63 -0.60
N LEU A 106 -5.95 1.24 0.25
CA LEU A 106 -6.94 0.21 -0.07
C LEU A 106 -7.90 0.66 -1.19
N ARG A 107 -8.32 1.93 -1.18
CA ARG A 107 -9.11 2.51 -2.26
C ARG A 107 -8.33 2.52 -3.57
N ASN A 108 -7.09 3.03 -3.57
CA ASN A 108 -6.23 3.02 -4.75
C ASN A 108 -6.04 1.61 -5.32
N ALA A 109 -5.81 0.61 -4.46
CA ALA A 109 -5.69 -0.79 -4.88
C ALA A 109 -6.96 -1.31 -5.58
N LEU A 110 -8.14 -0.97 -5.06
CA LEU A 110 -9.42 -1.34 -5.69
C LEU A 110 -9.57 -0.66 -7.06
N LEU A 111 -9.22 0.63 -7.16
CA LEU A 111 -9.30 1.38 -8.42
C LEU A 111 -8.34 0.83 -9.47
N ASN A 112 -7.09 0.52 -9.11
CA ASN A 112 -6.15 -0.10 -10.05
C ASN A 112 -6.62 -1.49 -10.48
N ARG A 113 -7.24 -2.27 -9.59
CA ARG A 113 -7.86 -3.54 -9.99
C ARG A 113 -9.03 -3.33 -10.96
N ALA A 114 -9.90 -2.36 -10.70
CA ALA A 114 -10.97 -2.00 -11.62
C ALA A 114 -10.46 -1.52 -12.99
N ALA A 115 -9.31 -0.86 -13.01
CA ALA A 115 -8.59 -0.45 -14.22
C ALA A 115 -7.82 -1.60 -14.92
N GLY A 116 -7.93 -2.84 -14.41
CA GLY A 116 -7.29 -4.00 -15.04
C GLY A 116 -5.79 -4.11 -14.78
N PHE A 117 -5.28 -3.61 -13.64
CA PHE A 117 -3.86 -3.74 -13.30
C PHE A 117 -3.42 -5.22 -13.26
N ASP A 118 -2.44 -5.56 -14.10
CA ASP A 118 -1.93 -6.93 -14.21
C ASP A 118 -1.38 -7.44 -12.89
N GLY A 119 -1.76 -8.67 -12.51
CA GLY A 119 -1.26 -9.35 -11.32
C GLY A 119 -1.79 -8.81 -9.98
N ALA A 120 -2.88 -8.02 -10.00
CA ALA A 120 -3.50 -7.47 -8.79
C ALA A 120 -3.84 -8.53 -7.72
N ASP A 121 -4.12 -9.78 -8.11
CA ASP A 121 -4.46 -10.86 -7.17
C ASP A 121 -3.25 -11.33 -6.34
N GLY A 122 -2.04 -11.18 -6.87
CA GLY A 122 -0.81 -11.52 -6.17
C GLY A 122 -0.53 -10.62 -4.96
N PHE A 123 -1.14 -9.43 -4.91
CA PHE A 123 -0.87 -8.42 -3.89
C PHE A 123 -1.75 -8.53 -2.64
N GLU A 124 -2.74 -9.42 -2.62
CA GLU A 124 -3.71 -9.53 -1.51
C GLU A 124 -3.03 -9.72 -0.15
N ARG A 125 -2.05 -10.62 -0.09
CA ARG A 125 -1.30 -10.89 1.15
C ARG A 125 -0.51 -9.67 1.63
N ALA A 126 0.08 -8.91 0.71
CA ALA A 126 0.80 -7.69 1.02
C ALA A 126 -0.16 -6.58 1.49
N LEU A 127 -1.32 -6.43 0.85
CA LEU A 127 -2.37 -5.51 1.28
C LEU A 127 -2.88 -5.80 2.68
N ASP A 128 -3.02 -7.08 3.06
CA ASP A 128 -3.46 -7.45 4.41
C ASP A 128 -2.39 -7.19 5.47
N SER A 129 -1.12 -7.41 5.11
CA SER A 129 -0.03 -7.42 6.09
C SER A 129 0.61 -6.06 6.31
N CYS A 130 0.68 -5.21 5.26
CA CYS A 130 1.34 -3.91 5.34
C CYS A 130 0.41 -2.82 5.86
N ASP A 131 0.86 -2.04 6.83
CA ASP A 131 0.23 -0.75 7.15
C ASP A 131 0.75 0.38 6.22
N ALA A 132 0.25 1.60 6.40
CA ALA A 132 0.71 2.75 5.59
C ALA A 132 2.17 3.13 5.87
N THR A 133 2.69 2.79 7.05
CA THR A 133 4.09 3.03 7.42
C THR A 133 5.02 2.04 6.73
N ASP A 134 4.61 0.77 6.58
CA ASP A 134 5.36 -0.25 5.83
C ASP A 134 5.49 0.15 4.36
N VAL A 135 4.41 0.64 3.76
CA VAL A 135 4.44 1.18 2.38
C VAL A 135 5.37 2.39 2.29
N ARG A 136 5.38 3.30 3.28
CA ARG A 136 6.35 4.40 3.33
C ARG A 136 7.79 3.93 3.45
N VAL A 137 8.06 2.88 4.23
CA VAL A 137 9.40 2.26 4.29
C VAL A 137 9.79 1.66 2.94
N LEU A 138 8.85 1.02 2.25
CA LEU A 138 9.09 0.46 0.92
C LEU A 138 9.43 1.55 -0.11
N VAL A 139 8.68 2.66 -0.12
CA VAL A 139 8.98 3.83 -0.98
C VAL A 139 10.35 4.43 -0.63
N ALA A 140 10.69 4.54 0.66
CA ALA A 140 12.00 5.04 1.08
C ALA A 140 13.15 4.14 0.59
N LEU A 141 12.96 2.82 0.61
CA LEU A 141 13.92 1.86 0.07
C LEU A 141 14.07 2.02 -1.45
N GLU A 142 12.97 2.22 -2.18
CA GLU A 142 12.98 2.45 -3.62
C GLU A 142 13.76 3.70 -4.00
N GLU A 143 13.50 4.83 -3.31
CA GLU A 143 14.20 6.09 -3.51
C GLU A 143 15.71 5.98 -3.26
N GLU A 144 16.10 5.34 -2.15
CA GLU A 144 17.52 5.15 -1.82
C GLU A 144 18.20 4.22 -2.81
N THR A 145 17.53 3.15 -3.26
CA THR A 145 18.07 2.22 -4.28
C THR A 145 18.31 2.95 -5.60
N ARG A 146 17.35 3.77 -6.05
CA ARG A 146 17.50 4.61 -7.26
C ARG A 146 18.63 5.63 -7.10
N TRP A 147 18.74 6.27 -5.93
CA TRP A 147 19.79 7.25 -5.67
C TRP A 147 21.18 6.61 -5.67
N GLU A 148 21.35 5.44 -5.05
CA GLU A 148 22.63 4.73 -5.00
C GLU A 148 23.07 4.24 -6.38
N GLY A 149 22.13 3.68 -7.17
CA GLY A 149 22.37 3.24 -8.55
C GLY A 149 22.88 4.38 -9.43
N ALA A 150 22.27 5.58 -9.31
CA ALA A 150 22.71 6.77 -10.03
C ALA A 150 24.13 7.24 -9.64
N HIS A 151 24.53 7.04 -8.38
CA HIS A 151 25.78 7.59 -7.83
C HIS A 151 26.93 6.58 -7.71
N ARG A 152 26.78 5.34 -8.22
CA ARG A 152 27.75 4.22 -8.03
C ARG A 152 28.27 4.12 -6.58
N ARG A 153 27.43 4.44 -5.60
CA ARG A 153 27.85 4.45 -4.19
C ARG A 153 27.98 3.02 -3.67
N LYS A 154 28.87 2.84 -2.69
CA LYS A 154 29.02 1.59 -1.95
C LYS A 154 27.71 1.27 -1.24
N TYR A 155 27.30 0.01 -1.30
CA TYR A 155 26.21 -0.59 -0.52
C TYR A 155 26.09 0.04 0.87
N THR A 156 25.06 0.88 1.05
CA THR A 156 24.76 1.45 2.37
C THR A 156 23.77 0.54 3.07
N SER A 157 24.01 0.22 4.35
CA SER A 157 23.05 -0.56 5.11
C SER A 157 21.69 0.18 5.13
N PRO A 158 20.56 -0.52 4.92
CA PRO A 158 19.21 0.05 4.96
C PRO A 158 18.90 0.79 6.27
N ARG A 159 19.55 0.34 7.36
CA ARG A 159 19.46 0.98 8.68
C ARG A 159 19.97 2.42 8.69
N HIS A 160 20.78 2.79 7.71
CA HIS A 160 21.37 4.12 7.58
C HIS A 160 20.83 4.92 6.38
N SER A 161 20.43 4.26 5.29
CA SER A 161 19.86 4.94 4.11
C SER A 161 18.40 5.33 4.32
N VAL A 162 17.54 4.40 4.76
CA VAL A 162 16.11 4.66 4.95
C VAL A 162 15.83 5.86 5.88
N PRO A 163 16.48 6.01 7.05
CA PRO A 163 16.26 7.19 7.90
C PRO A 163 16.52 8.53 7.20
N LYS A 164 17.46 8.57 6.24
CA LYS A 164 17.76 9.79 5.48
C LYS A 164 16.63 10.16 4.53
N ALA A 165 15.94 9.19 3.95
CA ALA A 165 14.75 9.45 3.14
C ALA A 165 13.65 10.12 4.00
N PHE A 166 13.36 9.58 5.18
CA PHE A 166 12.41 10.17 6.12
C PHE A 166 12.82 11.57 6.59
N GLU A 167 14.11 11.80 6.84
CA GLU A 167 14.66 13.12 7.15
C GLU A 167 14.44 14.11 5.99
N ARG A 168 14.71 13.71 4.74
CA ARG A 168 14.46 14.54 3.55
C ARG A 168 12.98 14.87 3.37
N TRP A 169 12.10 13.92 3.67
CA TRP A 169 10.65 14.12 3.62
C TRP A 169 10.10 14.97 4.77
N GLY A 170 10.91 15.27 5.79
CA GLY A 170 10.48 16.02 6.97
C GLY A 170 9.46 15.27 7.84
N VAL A 171 9.42 13.94 7.76
CA VAL A 171 8.52 13.08 8.55
C VAL A 171 9.31 12.26 9.57
N PRO A 172 8.72 11.95 10.75
CA PRO A 172 9.39 11.15 11.76
C PRO A 172 9.72 9.75 11.21
N LYS A 173 10.93 9.28 11.52
CA LYS A 173 11.34 7.91 11.21
C LYS A 173 10.38 6.94 11.92
N PRO A 174 9.94 5.87 11.25
CA PRO A 174 9.11 4.86 11.89
C PRO A 174 9.86 4.14 13.00
N ASP A 175 9.13 3.86 14.09
CA ASP A 175 9.56 2.92 15.10
C ASP A 175 9.69 1.52 14.49
N LEU A 176 10.56 0.70 15.10
CA LEU A 176 10.77 -0.70 14.71
C LEU A 176 11.11 -0.88 13.22
N LEU A 177 11.86 0.06 12.62
CA LEU A 177 12.26 0.01 11.20
C LEU A 177 12.83 -1.35 10.77
N VAL A 178 13.65 -1.99 11.61
CA VAL A 178 14.23 -3.31 11.32
C VAL A 178 13.14 -4.38 11.21
N THR A 179 12.16 -4.38 12.10
CA THR A 179 11.02 -5.30 12.06
C THR A 179 10.16 -5.07 10.81
N ARG A 180 9.96 -3.82 10.41
CA ARG A 180 9.22 -3.47 9.21
C ARG A 180 9.93 -3.93 7.93
N ILE A 181 11.25 -3.73 7.84
CA ILE A 181 12.05 -4.25 6.72
C ILE A 181 11.96 -5.78 6.67
N ALA A 182 12.08 -6.47 7.81
CA ALA A 182 11.95 -7.92 7.86
C ALA A 182 10.56 -8.41 7.40
N LEU A 183 9.48 -7.68 7.75
CA LEU A 183 8.14 -7.95 7.23
C LEU A 183 8.11 -7.81 5.70
N LEU A 184 8.65 -6.71 5.15
CA LEU A 184 8.69 -6.49 3.70
C LEU A 184 9.48 -7.57 2.96
N VAL A 185 10.59 -8.03 3.53
CA VAL A 185 11.37 -9.18 3.02
C VAL A 185 10.52 -10.46 3.04
N SER A 186 9.82 -10.74 4.15
CA SER A 186 8.96 -11.93 4.28
C SER A 186 7.76 -11.94 3.30
N LEU A 187 7.35 -10.77 2.83
CA LEU A 187 6.28 -10.60 1.84
C LEU A 187 6.81 -10.64 0.40
N GLY A 188 8.12 -10.75 0.20
CA GLY A 188 8.77 -10.73 -1.10
C GLY A 188 8.73 -9.36 -1.78
N LEU A 189 8.41 -8.29 -1.05
CA LEU A 189 8.41 -6.91 -1.55
C LEU A 189 9.83 -6.33 -1.62
N VAL A 190 10.76 -6.98 -0.93
CA VAL A 190 12.12 -6.51 -0.71
C VAL A 190 13.04 -7.72 -0.76
N ASP A 191 14.10 -7.63 -1.56
CA ASP A 191 15.14 -8.64 -1.65
C ASP A 191 16.29 -8.29 -0.69
N GLU A 192 16.80 -9.31 0.01
CA GLU A 192 17.95 -9.20 0.91
C GLU A 192 19.13 -9.95 0.28
N ASP A 193 20.23 -9.23 0.02
CA ASP A 193 21.48 -9.80 -0.48
C ASP A 193 22.56 -9.68 0.61
N GLU A 194 23.12 -10.82 1.01
CA GLU A 194 24.16 -10.92 2.02
C GLU A 194 25.51 -11.16 1.36
N LYS A 195 26.37 -10.14 1.40
CA LYS A 195 27.73 -10.22 0.90
C LYS A 195 28.72 -10.32 2.06
N THR A 196 29.38 -11.47 2.17
CA THR A 196 30.46 -11.66 3.15
C THR A 196 31.81 -11.34 2.50
N GLU A 197 32.52 -10.33 3.02
CA GLU A 197 33.86 -9.95 2.55
C GLU A 197 34.89 -10.22 3.66
N ILE A 198 35.91 -11.04 3.35
CA ILE A 198 37.05 -11.25 4.24
C ILE A 198 38.00 -10.06 4.05
N LYS A 199 38.14 -9.22 5.06
CA LYS A 199 39.09 -8.11 5.07
C LYS A 199 40.34 -8.50 5.84
N GLU A 200 41.47 -8.50 5.16
CA GLU A 200 42.77 -8.64 5.81
C GLU A 200 43.23 -7.27 6.31
N ARG A 201 43.20 -7.08 7.63
CA ARG A 201 43.75 -5.88 8.25
C ARG A 201 45.19 -6.17 8.65
N ARG A 202 46.15 -5.64 7.90
CA ARG A 202 47.55 -5.62 8.32
C ARG A 202 47.68 -4.62 9.46
N GLN A 203 47.96 -5.09 10.67
CA GLN A 203 48.20 -4.17 11.79
C GLN A 203 49.45 -3.33 11.50
N PRO A 204 49.40 -2.00 11.71
CA PRO A 204 50.57 -1.14 11.55
C PRO A 204 51.63 -1.48 12.61
N SER A 205 52.59 -2.33 12.22
CA SER A 205 53.98 -2.59 12.65
C SER A 205 54.48 -2.38 14.10
N PHE A 206 53.70 -1.93 15.07
CA PHE A 206 54.19 -1.68 16.44
C PHE A 206 54.35 -2.96 17.28
N ARG A 207 53.78 -4.09 16.83
CA ARG A 207 54.03 -5.42 17.40
C ARG A 207 54.37 -6.39 16.27
N ARG A 208 55.66 -6.45 15.90
CA ARG A 208 56.17 -7.56 15.09
C ARG A 208 56.11 -8.84 15.93
N GLY A 209 55.67 -9.94 15.34
CA GLY A 209 55.74 -11.25 15.98
C GLY A 209 57.19 -11.66 16.25
N PRO A 210 57.43 -12.74 16.99
CA PRO A 210 58.78 -13.23 17.32
C PRO A 210 59.67 -13.48 16.09
N ASN A 211 59.07 -13.66 14.90
CA ASN A 211 59.77 -13.88 13.63
C ASN A 211 59.88 -12.63 12.73
N GLY A 212 59.45 -11.45 13.19
CA GLY A 212 59.53 -10.22 12.40
C GLY A 212 58.42 -10.02 11.36
N GLU A 213 57.53 -10.99 11.18
CA GLU A 213 56.41 -10.90 10.23
C GLU A 213 55.27 -10.01 10.76
N PRO A 214 54.60 -9.25 9.86
CA PRO A 214 53.43 -8.47 10.22
C PRO A 214 52.27 -9.40 10.59
N LYS A 215 51.66 -9.18 11.76
CA LYS A 215 50.45 -9.90 12.16
C LYS A 215 49.31 -9.50 11.21
N VAL A 216 48.86 -10.43 10.38
CA VAL A 216 47.66 -10.29 9.56
C VAL A 216 46.47 -10.75 10.41
N GLU A 217 45.57 -9.83 10.74
CA GLU A 217 44.27 -10.19 11.32
C GLU A 217 43.24 -10.22 10.19
N GLN A 218 42.68 -11.39 9.94
CA GLN A 218 41.55 -11.55 9.03
C GLN A 218 40.27 -11.23 9.81
N THR A 219 39.50 -10.25 9.33
CA THR A 219 38.17 -9.92 9.86
C THR A 219 37.14 -10.24 8.79
N ILE A 220 36.15 -11.06 9.15
CA ILE A 220 35.00 -11.34 8.27
C ILE A 220 34.00 -10.20 8.46
N GLU A 221 33.75 -9.41 7.42
CA GLU A 221 32.73 -8.37 7.41
C GLU A 221 31.54 -8.84 6.56
N THR A 222 30.45 -9.19 7.23
CA THR A 222 29.17 -9.47 6.57
C THR A 222 28.43 -8.17 6.32
N ARG A 223 28.07 -7.92 5.06
CA ARG A 223 27.27 -6.77 4.63
C ARG A 223 25.95 -7.25 4.10
N VAL A 224 24.88 -6.80 4.74
CA VAL A 224 23.51 -6.99 4.26
C VAL A 224 23.10 -5.76 3.47
N SER A 225 22.77 -5.96 2.22
CA SER A 225 22.11 -4.97 1.36
C SER A 225 20.69 -5.39 1.09
N VAL A 226 19.82 -4.40 0.93
CA VAL A 226 18.40 -4.64 0.73
C VAL A 226 17.93 -3.74 -0.40
N THR A 227 17.21 -4.32 -1.34
CA THR A 227 16.68 -3.64 -2.54
C THR A 227 15.20 -3.94 -2.67
N VAL A 228 14.42 -3.01 -3.22
CA VAL A 228 13.02 -3.30 -3.56
C VAL A 228 13.01 -4.36 -4.67
N SER A 229 12.24 -5.42 -4.48
CA SER A 229 12.15 -6.49 -5.47
C SER A 229 11.30 -6.05 -6.66
N GLY A 230 11.40 -6.73 -7.81
CA GLY A 230 10.49 -6.46 -8.94
C GLY A 230 9.01 -6.66 -8.58
N PHE A 231 8.70 -7.53 -7.62
CA PHE A 231 7.35 -7.67 -7.07
C PHE A 231 6.96 -6.46 -6.19
N GLY A 232 7.90 -5.95 -5.39
CA GLY A 232 7.72 -4.74 -4.58
C GLY A 232 7.49 -3.49 -5.42
N GLU A 233 8.23 -3.31 -6.52
CA GLU A 233 8.04 -2.19 -7.45
C GLU A 233 6.63 -2.20 -8.05
N ARG A 234 6.19 -3.36 -8.57
CA ARG A 234 4.83 -3.51 -9.09
C ARG A 234 3.75 -3.32 -8.02
N PHE A 235 4.02 -3.71 -6.78
CA PHE A 235 3.12 -3.46 -5.66
C PHE A 235 3.00 -1.97 -5.35
N LEU A 236 4.11 -1.20 -5.39
CA LEU A 236 4.07 0.25 -5.24
C LEU A 236 3.28 0.90 -6.38
N ASP A 237 3.47 0.47 -7.62
CA ASP A 237 2.70 0.95 -8.77
C ASP A 237 1.20 0.66 -8.61
N PHE A 238 0.84 -0.54 -8.14
CA PHE A 238 -0.53 -0.92 -7.85
C PHE A 238 -1.19 -0.08 -6.74
N LEU A 239 -0.41 0.54 -5.87
CA LEU A 239 -0.90 1.42 -4.79
C LEU A 239 -0.97 2.90 -5.19
N LYS A 240 -0.40 3.29 -6.34
CA LYS A 240 -0.47 4.67 -6.84
C LYS A 240 -1.92 5.07 -7.09
N ASP A 241 -2.24 6.34 -6.88
CA ASP A 241 -3.58 6.85 -7.12
C ASP A 241 -3.82 6.91 -8.65
N PRO A 242 -4.73 6.10 -9.21
CA PRO A 242 -5.00 6.13 -10.64
C PRO A 242 -5.77 7.37 -11.06
N LEU A 243 -6.22 8.22 -10.13
CA LEU A 243 -6.87 9.51 -10.42
C LEU A 243 -5.90 10.69 -10.34
N GLU A 244 -4.70 10.49 -9.79
CA GLU A 244 -3.67 11.51 -9.85
C GLU A 244 -3.19 11.63 -11.30
N PRO A 245 -3.23 12.84 -11.91
CA PRO A 245 -2.69 13.03 -13.24
C PRO A 245 -1.24 12.61 -13.22
N GLU A 246 -0.79 11.85 -14.23
CA GLU A 246 0.62 11.57 -14.38
C GLU A 246 1.32 12.93 -14.39
N GLN A 247 2.06 13.23 -13.33
CA GLN A 247 2.91 14.40 -13.32
C GLN A 247 3.89 14.15 -14.46
N THR A 248 3.64 14.81 -15.59
CA THR A 248 4.57 14.84 -16.71
C THR A 248 5.89 15.22 -16.09
N SER A 249 6.82 14.26 -16.05
CA SER A 249 8.12 14.45 -15.43
C SER A 249 8.64 15.77 -15.93
N PRO A 250 9.01 16.73 -15.05
CA PRO A 250 9.44 18.04 -15.48
C PRO A 250 10.54 17.82 -16.52
N GLU A 251 10.31 18.36 -17.73
CA GLU A 251 11.27 18.23 -18.83
C GLU A 251 12.66 18.52 -18.25
N PRO A 252 13.65 17.62 -18.46
CA PRO A 252 14.96 17.79 -17.87
C PRO A 252 15.48 19.16 -18.30
N HIS A 253 15.59 20.08 -17.34
CA HIS A 253 16.11 21.42 -17.60
C HIS A 253 17.46 21.25 -18.31
N PRO A 254 17.64 21.82 -19.51
CA PRO A 254 18.90 21.72 -20.21
C PRO A 254 19.98 22.28 -19.28
N ALA A 255 21.03 21.48 -19.05
CA ALA A 255 22.16 21.90 -18.24
C ALA A 255 22.74 23.17 -18.88
N SER A 256 22.63 24.29 -18.14
CA SER A 256 23.31 25.55 -18.49
C SER A 256 24.80 25.45 -18.15
#